data_AF-A0A1B6NVB5-F1
#
_entry.id   AF-A0A1B6NVB5-F1
#
_cell.length_a   1.000
_cell.length_b   1.000
_cell.length_c   1.000
_cell.angle_alpha   90.00
_cell.angle_beta   90.00
_cell.angle_gamma   90.00
#
_symmetry.space_group_name_H-M   'P 1'
#
loop_
_entity.id
_entity.type
_entity.pdbx_description
1 polymer ?
#
loop_
_entity_poly.entity_id
_entity_poly.type
_entity_poly.pdbx_seq_one_letter_code
_entity_poly.pdbx_strand_id
1 'polypeptide(L)'
;MSENNVEFKEPGRLTTWIKYLLYVQVALALIAIGSNLMEYQLLTDFQNGVYFNQEMAVADAESNDKRQQIIAFSYLAVFIISGILILKWIYQSNQNARYLGAKDMTFTPAWSIGFYFIP
;
A
#
# COMPACT_ATOMS: atom_id res chain seq x y z
N MET A 1 -33.42 4.96 -14.26
CA MET A 1 -32.31 5.08 -13.31
C MET A 1 -32.87 5.77 -12.08
N SER A 2 -32.93 5.13 -10.92
CA SER A 2 -33.46 5.79 -9.72
C SER A 2 -32.58 6.98 -9.38
N GLU A 3 -33.20 8.15 -9.20
CA GLU A 3 -32.58 9.30 -8.55
C GLU A 3 -32.33 8.93 -7.09
N ASN A 4 -31.26 8.18 -6.84
CA ASN A 4 -30.72 8.10 -5.50
C ASN A 4 -30.29 9.53 -5.16
N ASN A 5 -30.91 10.12 -4.14
CA ASN A 5 -30.50 11.41 -3.59
C ASN A 5 -28.98 11.36 -3.36
N VAL A 6 -28.23 12.04 -4.22
CA VAL A 6 -26.79 12.15 -4.07
C VAL A 6 -26.58 13.01 -2.83
N GLU A 7 -26.04 12.42 -1.77
CA GLU A 7 -25.74 13.11 -0.53
C GLU A 7 -24.26 13.51 -0.53
N PHE A 8 -23.95 14.70 -0.05
CA PHE A 8 -22.57 15.13 0.17
C PHE A 8 -21.90 14.27 1.23
N LYS A 9 -20.71 13.74 0.93
CA LYS A 9 -19.92 12.92 1.85
C LYS A 9 -18.68 13.67 2.29
N GLU A 10 -18.59 14.00 3.57
CA GLU A 10 -17.44 14.72 4.13
C GLU A 10 -16.14 13.89 3.97
N PRO A 11 -15.13 14.39 3.22
CA PRO A 11 -13.94 13.60 2.91
C PRO A 11 -12.87 13.62 4.01
N GLY A 12 -12.97 14.52 4.99
CA GLY A 12 -11.87 14.84 5.91
C GLY A 12 -11.36 13.63 6.69
N ARG A 13 -12.26 12.83 7.25
CA ARG A 13 -11.88 11.59 7.96
C ARG A 13 -11.22 10.58 7.03
N LEU A 14 -11.78 10.37 5.83
CA LEU A 14 -11.25 9.40 4.86
C LEU A 14 -9.85 9.81 4.38
N THR A 15 -9.67 11.06 3.97
CA THR A 15 -8.38 11.60 3.52
C THR A 15 -7.34 11.56 4.64
N THR A 16 -7.74 11.77 5.89
CA THR A 16 -6.82 11.67 7.04
C THR A 16 -6.30 10.25 7.22
N TRP A 17 -7.16 9.23 7.15
CA TRP A 17 -6.73 7.82 7.20
C TRP A 17 -5.83 7.44 6.02
N ILE A 18 -6.15 7.91 4.81
CA ILE A 18 -5.30 7.70 3.63
C ILE A 18 -3.90 8.27 3.88
N LYS A 19 -3.79 9.52 4.35
CA LYS A 19 -2.49 10.14 4.67
C LYS A 19 -1.69 9.31 5.69
N TYR A 20 -2.32 8.86 6.77
CA TYR A 20 -1.63 8.02 7.76
C TYR A 20 -1.13 6.70 7.18
N LEU A 21 -1.95 6.01 6.37
CA LEU A 21 -1.50 4.76 5.73
C LEU A 21 -0.34 4.99 4.75
N LEU A 22 -0.34 6.11 4.03
CA LEU A 22 0.78 6.47 3.15
C LEU A 22 2.05 6.75 3.96
N TYR A 23 1.97 7.46 5.09
CA TYR A 23 3.13 7.63 5.98
C TYR A 23 3.62 6.30 6.57
N VAL A 24 2.70 5.39 6.90
CA VAL A 24 3.06 4.04 7.36
C VAL A 24 3.78 3.25 6.26
N GLN A 25 3.36 3.37 4.99
CA GLN A 25 4.08 2.76 3.87
C GLN A 25 5.49 3.31 3.72
N VAL A 26 5.67 4.63 3.82
CA VAL A 26 7.00 5.25 3.79
C VAL A 26 7.86 4.72 4.93
N ALA A 27 7.31 4.62 6.15
CA ALA A 27 8.04 4.06 7.29
C ALA A 27 8.41 2.58 7.08
N LEU A 28 7.49 1.76 6.58
CA LEU A 28 7.76 0.35 6.26
C LEU A 28 8.79 0.20 5.15
N ALA A 29 8.80 1.08 4.15
CA ALA A 29 9.81 1.08 3.10
C ALA A 29 11.20 1.39 3.65
N LEU A 30 11.33 2.35 4.58
CA LEU A 30 12.60 2.63 5.25
C LEU A 30 13.07 1.44 6.11
N ILE A 31 12.15 0.77 6.81
CA ILE A 31 12.45 -0.46 7.56
C ILE A 31 12.91 -1.58 6.60
N ALA A 32 12.24 -1.74 5.46
CA ALA A 32 12.61 -2.72 4.44
C ALA A 32 14.02 -2.47 3.89
N ILE A 33 14.37 -1.21 3.61
CA ILE A 33 15.74 -0.84 3.19
C ILE A 33 16.76 -1.29 4.24
N GLY A 34 16.50 -1.03 5.53
CA GLY A 34 17.36 -1.52 6.62
C GLY A 34 17.49 -3.04 6.63
N SER A 35 16.38 -3.76 6.47
CA SER A 35 16.38 -5.23 6.39
C SER A 35 17.15 -5.76 5.18
N ASN A 36 17.04 -5.11 4.03
CA ASN A 36 17.74 -5.50 2.80
C ASN A 36 19.25 -5.29 2.92
N LEU A 37 19.72 -4.29 3.66
CA LEU A 37 21.14 -4.13 3.97
C LEU A 37 21.65 -5.29 4.84
N MET A 38 20.86 -5.75 5.80
CA MET A 38 21.21 -6.93 6.60
C MET A 38 21.22 -8.22 5.77
N GLU A 39 20.27 -8.36 4.84
CA GLU A 39 20.25 -9.49 3.90
C GLU A 39 21.44 -9.47 2.94
N TYR A 40 21.81 -8.29 2.44
CA TYR A 40 23.01 -8.11 1.64
C TYR A 40 24.27 -8.55 2.40
N GLN A 41 24.38 -8.19 3.69
CA GLN A 41 25.47 -8.66 4.55
C GLN A 41 25.45 -10.19 4.69
N LEU A 42 24.29 -10.79 4.97
CA LEU A 42 24.14 -12.25 5.05
C LEU A 42 24.65 -12.96 3.79
N LEU A 43 24.21 -12.50 2.61
CA LEU A 43 24.64 -13.06 1.33
C LEU A 43 26.15 -12.88 1.08
N THR A 44 26.71 -11.75 1.53
CA THR A 44 28.15 -11.48 1.47
C THR A 44 28.93 -12.42 2.41
N ASP A 45 28.41 -12.73 3.59
CA ASP A 45 29.01 -13.66 4.54
C ASP A 45 29.00 -15.10 4.00
N PHE A 46 27.92 -15.50 3.32
CA PHE A 46 27.88 -16.74 2.53
C PHE A 46 28.96 -16.77 1.44
N GLN A 47 29.08 -15.71 0.64
CA GLN A 47 30.05 -15.63 -0.45
C GLN A 47 31.50 -15.67 0.05
N ASN A 48 31.78 -15.02 1.16
CA ASN A 48 33.13 -14.93 1.75
C ASN A 48 33.52 -16.16 2.59
N GLY A 49 32.62 -17.15 2.73
CA GLY A 49 32.89 -18.36 3.50
C GLY A 49 33.01 -18.12 5.01
N VAL A 50 32.29 -17.12 5.55
CA VAL A 50 32.29 -16.78 6.98
C VAL A 50 31.69 -17.92 7.82
N TYR A 51 30.79 -18.71 7.23
CA TYR A 51 30.13 -19.83 7.89
C TYR A 51 30.98 -21.10 7.87
N PHE A 52 31.39 -21.54 9.05
CA PHE A 52 32.16 -22.79 9.24
C PHE A 52 31.28 -24.01 9.55
N ASN A 53 29.98 -23.79 9.79
CA ASN A 53 29.02 -24.86 9.98
C ASN A 53 27.72 -24.55 9.23
N GLN A 54 27.05 -25.60 8.79
CA GLN A 54 25.80 -25.47 8.04
C GLN A 54 24.63 -25.05 8.94
N GLU A 55 24.63 -25.46 10.21
CA GLU A 55 23.54 -25.21 11.14
C GLU A 55 23.36 -23.71 11.46
N MET A 56 24.45 -22.98 11.75
CA MET A 56 24.42 -21.52 11.96
C MET A 56 24.01 -20.81 10.67
N ALA A 57 24.52 -21.26 9.52
CA ALA A 57 24.21 -20.65 8.24
C ALA A 57 22.71 -20.74 7.91
N VAL A 58 22.10 -21.90 8.17
CA VAL A 58 20.66 -22.10 8.01
C VAL A 58 19.87 -21.27 9.02
N ALA A 59 20.29 -21.23 10.29
CA ALA A 59 19.59 -20.45 11.32
C ALA A 59 19.55 -18.94 10.99
N ASP A 60 20.66 -18.38 10.51
CA ASP A 60 20.73 -16.97 10.10
C ASP A 60 19.88 -16.69 8.84
N ALA A 61 19.88 -17.62 7.88
CA ALA A 61 19.03 -17.53 6.69
C ALA A 61 17.53 -17.57 7.05
N GLU A 62 17.10 -18.50 7.90
CA GLU A 62 15.71 -18.59 8.35
C GLU A 62 15.27 -17.33 9.12
N SER A 63 16.16 -16.77 9.95
CA SER A 63 15.92 -15.51 10.66
C SER A 63 15.76 -14.34 9.69
N ASN A 64 16.59 -14.27 8.65
CA ASN A 64 16.46 -13.30 7.56
C ASN A 64 15.14 -13.45 6.82
N ASP A 65 14.82 -14.64 6.33
CA ASP A 65 13.61 -14.92 5.56
C ASP A 65 12.36 -14.55 6.35
N LYS A 66 12.32 -14.91 7.64
CA LYS A 66 11.21 -14.55 8.52
C LYS A 66 11.05 -13.03 8.66
N ARG A 67 12.15 -12.31 8.84
CA ARG A 67 12.13 -10.83 8.95
C ARG A 67 11.64 -10.21 7.63
N GLN A 68 12.16 -10.65 6.49
CA GLN A 68 11.75 -10.16 5.18
C GLN A 68 10.27 -10.44 4.91
N GLN A 69 9.82 -11.64 5.23
CA GLN A 69 8.43 -12.06 5.07
C GLN A 69 7.47 -11.19 5.90
N ILE A 70 7.80 -10.91 7.17
CA ILE A 70 6.98 -10.05 8.04
C ILE A 70 6.88 -8.63 7.48
N ILE A 71 8.00 -8.07 7.02
CA ILE A 71 8.03 -6.72 6.44
C ILE A 71 7.21 -6.68 5.15
N ALA A 72 7.42 -7.65 4.24
CA ALA A 72 6.73 -7.73 2.97
C ALA A 72 5.21 -7.86 3.13
N PHE A 73 4.73 -8.75 4.01
CA PHE A 73 3.30 -8.89 4.25
C PHE A 73 2.69 -7.68 4.95
N SER A 74 3.41 -7.05 5.86
CA SER A 74 2.97 -5.81 6.50
C SER A 74 2.81 -4.70 5.46
N TYR A 75 3.80 -4.54 4.58
CA TYR A 75 3.75 -3.56 3.49
C TYR A 75 2.59 -3.85 2.53
N LEU A 76 2.44 -5.10 2.09
CA LEU A 76 1.36 -5.51 1.19
C LEU A 76 -0.04 -5.25 1.79
N ALA A 77 -0.23 -5.55 3.08
CA ALA A 77 -1.48 -5.29 3.76
C ALA A 77 -1.82 -3.80 3.78
N VAL A 78 -0.86 -2.94 4.18
CA VAL A 78 -1.07 -1.49 4.20
C VAL A 78 -1.28 -0.94 2.79
N PHE A 79 -0.59 -1.48 1.78
CA PHE A 79 -0.78 -1.14 0.37
C PHE A 79 -2.21 -1.41 -0.10
N ILE A 80 -2.72 -2.63 0.09
CA ILE A 80 -4.08 -3.01 -0.30
C ILE A 80 -5.12 -2.14 0.41
N ILE A 81 -4.98 -1.94 1.73
CA ILE A 81 -5.92 -1.12 2.51
C ILE A 81 -5.91 0.32 2.00
N SER A 82 -4.74 0.91 1.78
CA SER A 82 -4.63 2.27 1.22
C SER A 82 -5.27 2.37 -0.16
N GLY A 83 -5.07 1.36 -1.03
CA GLY A 83 -5.62 1.33 -2.37
C GLY A 83 -7.14 1.35 -2.32
N ILE A 84 -7.75 0.49 -1.51
CA ILE A 84 -9.21 0.45 -1.31
C ILE A 84 -9.74 1.81 -0.82
N LEU A 85 -9.08 2.44 0.16
CA LEU A 85 -9.51 3.74 0.66
C LEU A 85 -9.35 4.86 -0.38
N ILE A 86 -8.29 4.84 -1.17
CA ILE A 86 -8.07 5.79 -2.28
C ILE A 86 -9.14 5.60 -3.36
N LEU A 87 -9.45 4.37 -3.76
CA LEU A 87 -10.53 4.11 -4.72
C LEU A 87 -11.87 4.62 -4.19
N LYS A 88 -12.17 4.35 -2.92
CA LYS A 88 -13.37 4.89 -2.25
C LYS A 88 -13.37 6.42 -2.25
N TRP A 89 -12.22 7.05 -2.00
CA TRP A 89 -12.08 8.51 -2.02
C TRP A 89 -12.30 9.09 -3.43
N ILE A 90 -11.77 8.46 -4.49
CA ILE A 90 -12.00 8.87 -5.88
C ILE A 90 -13.50 8.84 -6.20
N TYR A 91 -14.16 7.73 -5.86
CA TYR A 91 -15.61 7.57 -6.05
C TYR A 91 -16.43 8.64 -5.30
N GLN A 92 -16.10 8.89 -4.02
CA GLN A 92 -16.78 9.92 -3.22
C GLN A 92 -16.51 11.32 -3.76
N SER A 93 -15.29 11.60 -4.20
CA SER A 93 -14.91 12.90 -4.76
C SER A 93 -15.67 13.21 -6.05
N ASN A 94 -15.85 12.21 -6.94
CA ASN A 94 -16.68 12.37 -8.12
C ASN A 94 -18.15 12.65 -7.76
N GLN A 95 -18.71 11.92 -6.78
CA GLN A 95 -20.08 12.19 -6.31
C GLN A 95 -20.23 13.59 -5.71
N ASN A 96 -19.30 14.00 -4.85
CA ASN A 96 -19.32 15.32 -4.22
C ASN A 96 -19.20 16.44 -5.25
N ALA A 97 -18.38 16.28 -6.29
CA ALA A 97 -18.28 17.26 -7.37
C ALA A 97 -19.64 17.44 -8.07
N ARG A 98 -20.34 16.35 -8.38
CA ARG A 98 -21.69 16.38 -8.97
C ARG A 98 -22.71 17.01 -8.02
N TYR A 99 -22.66 16.67 -6.74
CA TYR A 99 -23.49 17.28 -5.71
C TYR A 99 -23.30 18.80 -5.63
N LEU A 100 -22.06 19.27 -5.73
CA LEU A 100 -21.69 20.68 -5.72
C LEU A 100 -21.98 21.40 -7.05
N GLY A 101 -22.64 20.74 -8.00
CA GLY A 101 -23.14 21.36 -9.23
C GLY A 101 -22.29 21.14 -10.47
N ALA A 102 -21.25 20.28 -10.41
CA ALA A 102 -20.53 19.89 -11.62
C ALA A 102 -21.46 19.10 -12.56
N LYS A 103 -21.62 19.60 -13.78
CA LYS A 103 -22.41 18.98 -14.85
C LYS A 103 -21.50 18.42 -15.94
N ASP A 104 -22.05 17.56 -16.80
CA ASP A 104 -21.40 17.04 -18.01
C ASP A 104 -20.03 16.36 -17.79
N MET A 105 -19.78 15.85 -16.58
CA MET A 105 -18.55 15.11 -16.27
C MET A 105 -18.53 13.78 -17.04
N THR A 106 -17.46 13.54 -17.80
CA THR A 106 -17.23 12.39 -18.68
C THR A 106 -17.41 11.04 -17.97
N PHE A 107 -16.89 10.91 -16.75
CA PHE A 107 -16.92 9.64 -16.01
C PHE A 107 -17.99 9.65 -14.91
N THR A 108 -18.78 8.57 -14.83
CA THR A 108 -19.61 8.28 -13.66
C THR A 108 -18.72 8.01 -12.43
N PRO A 109 -19.25 8.10 -11.20
CA PRO A 109 -18.47 7.77 -10.01
C PRO A 109 -17.79 6.40 -10.07
N ALA A 110 -18.47 5.37 -10.57
CA ALA A 110 -17.86 4.04 -10.74
C ALA A 110 -16.77 4.04 -11.82
N TRP A 111 -17.02 4.68 -12.96
CA TRP A 111 -16.04 4.79 -14.04
C TRP A 111 -14.83 5.66 -13.68
N SER A 112 -14.97 6.58 -12.71
CA SER A 112 -13.84 7.36 -12.19
C SER A 112 -12.80 6.49 -11.46
N ILE A 113 -13.19 5.29 -11.00
CA ILE A 113 -12.26 4.25 -10.56
C ILE A 113 -11.85 3.37 -11.75
N GLY A 114 -12.83 2.85 -12.49
CA GLY A 114 -12.60 1.81 -13.51
C GLY A 114 -11.60 2.20 -14.60
N PHE A 115 -11.53 3.50 -14.94
CA PHE A 115 -10.60 4.01 -15.95
C PHE A 115 -9.12 3.75 -15.61
N TYR A 116 -8.74 3.65 -14.33
CA TYR A 116 -7.35 3.35 -13.93
C TYR A 116 -6.92 1.90 -14.18
N PHE A 117 -7.85 1.00 -14.52
CA PHE A 117 -7.59 -0.42 -14.72
C PHE A 117 -7.66 -0.87 -16.19
N ILE A 118 -7.86 0.08 -17.12
CA ILE A 118 -7.86 -0.19 -18.56
C ILE A 118 -6.50 0.27 -19.14
N PRO A 119 -5.74 -0.62 -19.79
CA PRO A 119 -4.43 -0.30 -20.39
C PRO A 119 -4.50 0.69 -21.55
#